data_AF-A0AAW2X8G1-F1
#
_entry.id   AF-A0AAW2X8G1-F1
#
_cell.length_a   1.000
_cell.length_b   1.000
_cell.length_c   1.000
_cell.angle_alpha   90.00
_cell.angle_beta   90.00
_cell.angle_gamma   90.00
#
_symmetry.space_group_name_H-M   'P 1'
#
loop_
_entity.id
_entity.type
_entity.pdbx_description
1 polymer ?
#
loop_
_entity_poly.entity_id
_entity_poly.type
_entity_poly.pdbx_seq_one_letter_code
_entity_poly.pdbx_strand_id
1 'polypeptide(L)'
;MAKNEYGVHPLTVPITQALMAVEGEGLLSRPRSYKDGPRQPKSDKFCRFHNDYYGHTTEECRHLKSEIERLIQNGYLQEYVCWEKARGIGP
;
A
#
# COMPACT_ATOMS: atom_id res chain seq x y z
N MET A 1 -4.32 15.52 -24.29
CA MET A 1 -4.07 16.07 -22.94
C MET A 1 -5.07 15.46 -21.98
N ALA A 2 -4.67 14.48 -21.17
CA ALA A 2 -5.36 14.11 -19.93
C ALA A 2 -4.44 13.15 -19.13
N LYS A 3 -3.52 13.77 -18.40
CA LYS A 3 -3.03 13.37 -17.07
C LYS A 3 -2.78 11.87 -16.86
N ASN A 4 -1.56 11.49 -17.19
CA ASN A 4 -0.72 10.63 -16.36
C ASN A 4 -0.58 11.24 -14.94
N GLU A 5 -1.65 11.15 -14.15
CA GLU A 5 -1.61 11.37 -12.71
C GLU A 5 -1.28 10.04 -12.04
N TYR A 6 -0.01 9.87 -11.64
CA TYR A 6 0.56 8.83 -10.77
C TYR A 6 -0.02 7.43 -10.94
N GLY A 7 0.78 6.50 -11.49
CA GLY A 7 0.41 5.13 -11.84
C GLY A 7 -0.11 4.24 -10.70
N VAL A 8 -1.25 4.59 -10.13
CA VAL A 8 -2.03 3.75 -9.23
C VAL A 8 -2.64 2.67 -10.11
N HIS A 9 -1.99 1.51 -10.16
CA HIS A 9 -2.72 0.31 -10.55
C HIS A 9 -3.90 0.19 -9.59
N PRO A 10 -5.14 0.35 -10.06
CA PRO A 10 -6.28 0.23 -9.16
C PRO A 10 -6.28 -1.19 -8.64
N LEU A 11 -6.09 -1.33 -7.34
CA LEU A 11 -6.28 -2.61 -6.67
C LEU A 11 -7.76 -2.98 -6.80
N THR A 12 -8.06 -4.26 -7.03
CA THR A 12 -9.45 -4.76 -6.91
C THR A 12 -9.96 -4.64 -5.48
N VAL A 13 -9.03 -4.52 -4.53
CA VAL A 13 -9.26 -4.56 -3.08
C VAL A 13 -8.70 -3.31 -2.40
N PRO A 14 -9.21 -2.92 -1.23
CA PRO A 14 -8.62 -1.84 -0.45
C PRO A 14 -7.13 -2.08 -0.14
N ILE A 15 -6.33 -1.02 0.00
CA ILE A 15 -4.90 -1.11 0.34
C ILE A 15 -4.68 -1.85 1.65
N THR A 16 -5.60 -1.71 2.60
CA THR A 16 -5.60 -2.46 3.86
C THR A 16 -5.74 -3.96 3.65
N GLN A 17 -6.50 -4.40 2.66
CA GLN A 17 -6.66 -5.81 2.32
C GLN A 17 -5.45 -6.35 1.55
N ALA A 18 -4.93 -5.58 0.59
CA ALA A 18 -3.68 -5.91 -0.07
C ALA A 18 -2.54 -6.07 0.95
N LEU A 19 -2.41 -5.12 1.89
CA LEU A 19 -1.46 -5.20 3.01
C LEU A 19 -1.54 -6.54 3.75
N MET A 20 -2.73 -7.01 4.11
CA MET A 20 -2.89 -8.30 4.81
C MET A 20 -2.40 -9.48 3.98
N ALA A 21 -2.69 -9.50 2.68
CA ALA A 21 -2.23 -10.55 1.77
C ALA A 21 -0.70 -10.55 1.68
N VAL A 22 -0.08 -9.38 1.47
CA VAL A 22 1.38 -9.29 1.37
C VAL A 22 2.09 -9.57 2.70
N GLU A 23 1.48 -9.18 3.82
CA GLU A 23 1.95 -9.56 5.17
C GLU A 23 1.92 -11.08 5.37
N GLY A 24 0.87 -11.75 4.91
CA GLY A 24 0.72 -13.22 4.98
C GLY A 24 1.77 -13.97 4.16
N GLU A 25 2.09 -13.45 2.97
CA GLU A 25 3.11 -14.01 2.08
C GLU A 25 4.55 -13.64 2.51
N GLY A 26 4.72 -12.77 3.51
CA GLY A 26 6.04 -12.32 3.97
C GLY A 26 6.80 -11.46 2.94
N LEU A 27 6.10 -10.92 1.94
CA LEU A 27 6.69 -10.15 0.85
C LEU A 27 6.92 -8.66 1.20
N LEU A 28 6.37 -8.19 2.34
CA LEU A 28 6.62 -6.85 2.86
C LEU A 28 7.82 -6.84 3.81
N SER A 29 8.80 -6.01 3.47
CA SER A 29 9.80 -5.57 4.43
C SER A 29 9.22 -4.41 5.24
N ARG A 30 8.69 -4.75 6.42
CA ARG A 30 8.16 -3.75 7.34
C ARG A 30 9.34 -2.90 7.84
N PRO A 31 9.28 -1.55 7.72
CA PRO A 31 10.34 -0.72 8.27
C PRO A 31 10.44 -1.04 9.76
N ARG A 32 11.67 -1.33 10.21
CA ARG A 32 11.96 -1.69 11.60
C ARG A 32 11.28 -0.65 12.48
N SER A 33 10.29 -1.07 13.25
CA SER A 33 9.60 -0.19 14.19
C SER A 33 10.68 0.43 15.07
N TYR A 34 10.78 1.77 15.00
CA TYR A 34 11.81 2.47 15.75
C TYR A 34 11.49 2.26 17.23
N LYS A 35 12.39 1.57 17.93
CA LYS A 35 12.21 1.12 19.30
C LYS A 35 11.98 2.29 20.28
N ASP A 36 11.08 1.99 21.22
CA ASP A 36 11.10 2.33 22.64
C ASP A 36 11.37 3.79 23.03
N GLY A 37 10.28 4.55 23.11
CA GLY A 37 10.18 5.72 23.97
C GLY A 37 8.72 6.17 24.03
N PRO A 38 8.26 6.80 25.14
CA PRO A 38 6.94 7.41 25.20
C PRO A 38 6.90 8.60 24.23
N ARG A 39 6.66 8.33 22.95
CA ARG A 39 6.27 9.37 22.00
C ARG A 39 4.81 9.66 22.27
N GLN A 40 4.55 10.88 22.73
CA GLN A 40 3.21 11.42 22.58
C GLN A 40 2.84 11.29 21.09
N PRO A 41 1.70 10.66 20.76
CA PRO A 41 1.31 10.51 19.37
C PRO A 41 1.29 11.90 18.74
N LYS A 42 2.13 12.10 17.71
CA LYS A 42 2.13 13.36 16.95
C LYS A 42 0.82 13.57 16.19
N SER A 43 -0.01 12.52 16.11
CA SER A 43 -1.34 12.52 15.54
C SER A 43 -2.13 11.30 16.04
N ASP A 44 -3.45 11.40 16.01
CA ASP A 44 -4.44 10.33 16.22
C ASP A 44 -4.45 9.26 15.10
N LYS A 45 -3.84 9.55 13.94
CA LYS A 45 -3.84 8.65 12.80
C LYS A 45 -2.76 7.58 12.91
N PHE A 46 -3.19 6.32 13.00
CA PHE A 46 -2.34 5.13 13.07
C PHE A 46 -2.14 4.47 11.70
N CYS A 47 -0.90 4.11 11.39
CA CYS A 47 -0.55 3.37 10.17
C CYS A 47 -0.06 1.96 10.52
N ARG A 48 -0.80 0.93 10.11
CA ARG A 48 -0.49 -0.48 10.40
C ARG A 48 0.80 -0.96 9.75
N PHE A 49 1.15 -0.41 8.59
CA PHE A 49 2.41 -0.69 7.90
C PHE A 49 3.63 -0.27 8.73
N HIS A 50 3.57 0.90 9.35
CA HIS A 50 4.61 1.39 10.27
C HIS A 50 4.45 0.89 11.71
N ASN A 51 3.26 0.40 12.05
CA ASN A 51 2.85 0.05 13.42
C ASN A 51 3.05 1.21 14.40
N ASP A 52 2.74 2.44 13.96
CA ASP A 52 2.98 3.67 14.72
C ASP A 52 2.04 4.83 14.28
N TYR A 53 1.95 5.87 15.11
CA TYR A 53 1.13 7.07 14.91
C TYR A 53 1.88 8.14 14.10
N TYR A 54 1.90 7.97 12.77
CA TYR A 54 2.66 8.80 11.82
C TYR A 54 1.89 10.00 11.24
N GLY A 55 0.61 10.21 11.62
CA GLY A 55 -0.19 11.30 11.04
C GLY A 55 -0.88 10.97 9.72
N HIS A 56 -0.92 9.69 9.37
CA HIS A 56 -1.67 9.17 8.23
C HIS A 56 -2.19 7.77 8.55
N THR A 57 -3.32 7.39 7.96
CA THR A 57 -3.84 6.02 8.09
C THR A 57 -3.10 5.07 7.13
N THR A 58 -3.27 3.77 7.32
CA THR A 58 -2.76 2.75 6.39
C THR A 58 -3.15 3.01 4.92
N GLU A 59 -4.35 3.55 4.66
CA GLU A 59 -4.82 3.88 3.31
C GLU A 59 -4.14 5.11 2.70
N GLU A 60 -3.70 6.04 3.56
CA GLU A 60 -2.97 7.24 3.19
C GLU A 60 -1.45 6.98 3.08
N CYS A 61 -0.98 5.81 3.50
CA CYS A 61 0.45 5.46 3.52
C CYS A 61 1.02 5.32 2.11
N ARG A 62 1.79 6.32 1.68
CA ARG A 62 2.44 6.33 0.36
C ARG A 62 3.49 5.23 0.22
N HIS A 63 4.25 4.95 1.28
CA HIS A 63 5.26 3.88 1.25
C HIS A 63 4.61 2.51 1.03
N LEU A 64 3.49 2.25 1.70
CA LEU A 64 2.74 1.01 1.50
C LEU A 64 2.21 0.90 0.06
N LYS A 65 1.64 1.98 -0.49
CA LYS A 65 1.18 2.01 -1.89
C LYS A 65 2.31 1.64 -2.85
N SER A 66 3.45 2.29 -2.73
CA SER A 66 4.60 2.04 -3.61
C SER A 66 5.17 0.63 -3.48
N GLU A 67 5.16 0.05 -2.28
CA GLU A 67 5.62 -1.33 -2.07
C GLU A 67 4.65 -2.34 -2.70
N ILE A 68 3.35 -2.13 -2.56
CA ILE A 68 2.32 -2.93 -3.24
C ILE A 68 2.45 -2.80 -4.76
N GLU A 69 2.65 -1.60 -5.29
CA GLU A 69 2.87 -1.35 -6.72
C GLU A 69 4.11 -2.09 -7.25
N ARG A 70 5.23 -2.08 -6.51
CA ARG A 70 6.44 -2.83 -6.87
C ARG A 70 6.17 -4.32 -6.93
N LEU A 71 5.41 -4.86 -5.98
CA LEU A 71 5.08 -6.29 -5.94
C LEU A 71 4.14 -6.71 -7.07
N ILE A 72 3.21 -5.83 -7.45
CA ILE A 72 2.37 -6.00 -8.64
C ILE A 72 3.22 -6.04 -9.91
N GLN A 73 4.13 -5.08 -10.07
CA GLN A 73 5.03 -5.01 -11.22
C GLN A 73 5.95 -6.24 -11.31
N ASN A 74 6.38 -6.76 -10.16
CA ASN A 74 7.19 -7.97 -10.09
C ASN A 74 6.38 -9.28 -10.26
N GLY A 75 5.05 -9.20 -10.40
CA GLY A 75 4.21 -10.36 -10.66
C GLY A 75 3.66 -11.07 -9.42
N TYR A 76 3.99 -10.63 -8.20
CA TYR A 76 3.62 -11.32 -6.96
C TYR A 76 2.17 -11.10 -6.52
N LEU A 77 1.56 -9.98 -6.93
CA LEU A 77 0.21 -9.59 -6.51
C LEU A 77 -0.75 -9.38 -7.68
N GLN A 78 -0.47 -9.99 -8.84
CA GLN A 78 -1.31 -9.80 -10.04
C GLN A 78 -2.77 -10.20 -9.84
N GLU A 79 -3.05 -11.16 -8.94
CA GLU A 79 -4.42 -11.55 -8.56
C GLU A 79 -5.20 -10.45 -7.82
N TYR A 80 -4.51 -9.48 -7.20
CA TYR A 80 -5.10 -8.35 -6.48
C TYR A 80 -5.19 -7.07 -7.32
N VAL A 81 -4.77 -7.13 -8.59
CA VAL A 81 -4.82 -5.99 -9.51
C VAL A 81 -6.12 -6.00 -10.28
N CYS A 82 -6.84 -4.87 -10.28
CA CYS A 82 -7.98 -4.66 -11.16
C CYS A 82 -7.47 -4.40 -12.57
N TRP A 83 -7.17 -5.47 -13.30
CA TRP A 83 -6.71 -5.40 -14.68
C TRP A 83 -7.76 -4.76 -15.61
N GLU A 84 -9.04 -4.76 -15.22
CA GLU A 84 -10.15 -4.10 -15.94
C GLU A 84 -9.99 -2.58 -16.06
N LYS A 85 -9.32 -1.93 -15.11
CA LYS A 85 -9.02 -0.49 -15.19
C LYS A 85 -7.59 -0.19 -15.66
N ALA A 86 -6.72 -1.20 -15.71
CA ALA A 86 -5.36 -1.06 -16.22
C ALA A 86 -5.28 -1.17 -17.76
N ARG A 87 -6.27 -1.81 -18.39
CA ARG A 87 -6.37 -1.95 -19.85
C ARG A 87 -7.63 -1.24 -20.33
N GLY A 88 -7.46 -0.01 -20.82
CA GLY A 88 -8.38 0.56 -21.80
C GLY A 88 -8.32 -0.22 -23.12
N ILE A 89 -8.77 -1.48 -23.13
CA ILE A 89 -8.91 -2.36 -24.30
C ILE A 89 -10.17 -3.21 -24.00
N GLY A 90 -11.36 -2.77 -24.39
CA GLY A 90 -11.98 -3.11 -25.69
C GLY A 90 -12.94 -4.31 -25.53
N PRO A 91 -14.11 -4.31 -26.17
CA PRO A 91 -14.19 -4.78 -27.56
C PRO A 91 -14.03 -3.67 -28.59
#